data_AF-A0A0A2KJF7-F1
#
_entry.id   AF-A0A0A2KJF7-F1
#
_cell.length_a   1.000
_cell.length_b   1.000
_cell.length_c   1.000
_cell.angle_alpha   90.00
_cell.angle_beta   90.00
_cell.angle_gamma   90.00
#
_symmetry.space_group_name_H-M   'P 1'
#
loop_
_entity.id
_entity.type
_entity.pdbx_description
1 polymer ?
#
loop_
_entity_poly.entity_id
_entity_poly.type
_entity_poly.pdbx_seq_one_letter_code
_entity_poly.pdbx_strand_id
1 'polypeptide(L)'
;MKVDTMAATHPGTSSASSASSTSSALSTASPRTLVDSLSAALSRREAKSARRRLTVLPRTAVDFSSNDFLSLSTSSAYRERFLALLNNTPPSFPLASGGSRLLDGNSACAEELENFVATFHQAPTALLFNSGYDANVGVLSSIPQPGDVILYDELIHASVHEGMRLSRAGPRKMFAHSSPIGLREVLQSQIAADPAIAEGTRNVFVIIESIYSMDGDVAPIKEFIAIVDELLPHGNGYFYVDEAHATGVFGPRGAGVVQELGVQDRMFIRVHTFGKALASHGAMVLCGPETRDYLINYARSLIYTTALGFPFLASIRAAYELLSSGETVSLQHRLQELIRHLRQQLDGLHTYQSVMFEVDHFPTSPIISLRTSQPRQLASLCQENGFIVRAIMPPTIPEGKERPFFGATGCVCAIVFTCFGAAYGTAKAGTGVCSTAVLRPDLVVKNIVPVVMAGIIGIYGLVVSVLVANDLKQNLPLYTGLVQLGAGLSVGLAGLASGFAIGIVGDAGVRGTAQQPKLYVGMILILIFAEVLGLYGLIVALLMNSRARDAKECT
;
A
#
# COMPACT_ATOMS: atom_id res chain seq x y z
N MET A 1 -52.00 45.26 20.96
CA MET A 1 -51.89 46.11 22.17
C MET A 1 -50.54 45.73 22.80
N LYS A 2 -49.40 46.30 22.37
CA LYS A 2 -48.82 47.62 22.77
C LYS A 2 -48.79 47.75 24.30
N VAL A 3 -47.70 48.02 25.03
CA VAL A 3 -46.40 48.74 24.84
C VAL A 3 -45.58 48.42 26.11
N ASP A 4 -44.37 47.86 26.02
CA ASP A 4 -43.03 48.49 26.17
C ASP A 4 -42.80 49.39 27.40
N THR A 5 -41.70 49.12 28.12
CA THR A 5 -40.71 50.16 28.43
C THR A 5 -39.29 49.59 28.54
N MET A 6 -38.40 50.26 27.81
CA MET A 6 -36.96 50.05 27.62
C MET A 6 -36.12 50.49 28.82
N ALA A 7 -34.90 49.96 28.93
CA ALA A 7 -33.69 50.78 29.04
C ALA A 7 -32.45 50.00 28.55
N ALA A 8 -31.67 50.66 27.70
CA ALA A 8 -30.49 50.15 27.01
C ALA A 8 -29.19 50.70 27.62
N THR A 9 -28.08 49.96 27.50
CA THR A 9 -26.72 50.51 27.32
C THR A 9 -25.78 49.46 26.70
N HIS A 10 -25.14 49.82 25.59
CA HIS A 10 -23.95 49.21 24.94
C HIS A 10 -22.71 50.07 25.29
N PRO A 11 -21.47 49.81 24.80
CA PRO A 11 -20.70 48.56 24.69
C PRO A 11 -19.26 48.72 25.29
N GLY A 12 -18.54 47.61 25.52
CA GLY A 12 -17.14 47.62 25.99
C GLY A 12 -16.27 46.63 25.22
N THR A 13 -15.20 47.14 24.63
CA THR A 13 -14.32 46.56 23.63
C THR A 13 -13.31 45.52 24.14
N SER A 14 -13.03 44.54 23.27
CA SER A 14 -11.79 43.79 23.02
C SER A 14 -10.66 43.79 24.07
N SER A 15 -10.26 42.60 24.50
CA SER A 15 -8.83 42.30 24.67
C SER A 15 -8.54 40.90 24.12
N ALA A 16 -7.67 40.88 23.12
CA ALA A 16 -7.09 39.67 22.55
C ALA A 16 -6.21 39.00 23.61
N SER A 17 -6.56 37.79 24.03
CA SER A 17 -5.64 36.95 24.81
C SER A 17 -4.71 36.22 23.84
N SER A 18 -3.46 36.65 23.94
CA SER A 18 -2.24 36.04 23.42
C SER A 18 -2.32 34.53 23.16
N ALA A 19 -2.11 34.17 21.90
CA ALA A 19 -1.66 32.85 21.50
C ALA A 19 -0.32 32.56 22.19
N SER A 20 -0.34 31.77 23.26
CA SER A 20 0.86 31.16 23.82
C SER A 20 1.24 29.96 22.96
N SER A 21 2.32 30.13 22.22
CA SER A 21 3.06 29.10 21.51
C SER A 21 3.61 28.06 22.49
N THR A 22 2.79 27.09 22.88
CA THR A 22 3.27 25.89 23.54
C THR A 22 3.76 24.92 22.47
N SER A 23 5.02 25.09 22.08
CA SER A 23 5.77 24.03 21.42
C SER A 23 5.74 22.80 22.33
N SER A 24 5.08 21.73 21.90
CA SER A 24 4.93 20.49 22.65
C SER A 24 6.30 19.83 22.85
N ALA A 25 6.98 20.16 23.94
CA ALA A 25 7.99 19.30 24.51
C ALA A 25 7.30 18.00 24.92
N LEU A 26 7.49 16.94 24.15
CA LEU A 26 7.11 15.59 24.54
C LEU A 26 7.88 15.24 25.81
N SER A 27 7.20 15.39 26.95
CA SER A 27 7.65 14.96 28.27
C SER A 27 8.16 13.51 28.18
N THR A 28 9.44 13.32 28.49
CA THR A 28 10.14 12.03 28.58
C THR A 28 9.80 11.26 29.86
N ALA A 29 8.84 11.73 30.66
CA ALA A 29 8.41 11.03 31.86
C ALA A 29 7.56 9.81 31.49
N SER A 30 7.91 8.64 32.03
CA SER A 30 7.09 7.44 31.93
C SER A 30 5.66 7.73 32.39
N PRO A 31 4.63 7.28 31.64
CA PRO A 31 3.24 7.52 32.01
C PRO A 31 2.94 6.90 33.38
N ARG A 32 2.29 7.65 34.27
CA ARG A 32 2.03 7.22 35.66
C ARG A 32 0.82 6.31 35.76
N THR A 33 -0.09 6.40 34.80
CA THR A 33 -1.32 5.61 34.73
C THR A 33 -1.54 5.02 33.33
N LEU A 34 -2.45 4.05 33.24
CA LEU A 34 -2.95 3.55 31.96
C LEU A 34 -3.57 4.68 31.13
N VAL A 35 -4.34 5.59 31.76
CA VAL A 35 -4.99 6.71 31.07
C VAL A 35 -3.97 7.68 30.49
N ASP A 36 -2.86 7.93 31.18
CA ASP A 36 -1.74 8.73 30.64
C ASP A 36 -1.13 8.06 29.42
N SER A 37 -0.95 6.74 29.47
CA SER A 37 -0.42 5.94 28.37
C SER A 37 -1.33 5.99 27.13
N LEU A 38 -2.64 5.84 27.34
CA LEU A 38 -3.66 5.95 26.28
C LEU A 38 -3.70 7.36 25.70
N SER A 39 -3.70 8.39 26.56
CA SER A 39 -3.71 9.79 26.13
C SER A 39 -2.46 10.13 25.33
N ALA A 40 -1.28 9.68 25.77
CA ALA A 40 -0.04 9.84 25.02
C ALA A 40 -0.10 9.13 23.66
N ALA A 41 -0.68 7.93 23.57
CA ALA A 41 -0.87 7.23 22.31
C ALA A 41 -1.83 7.97 21.35
N LEU A 42 -2.92 8.52 21.89
CA LEU A 42 -3.87 9.33 21.12
C LEU A 42 -3.23 10.64 20.63
N SER A 43 -2.45 11.33 21.48
CA SER A 43 -1.71 12.53 21.11
C SER A 43 -0.65 12.24 20.05
N ARG A 44 0.04 11.09 20.10
CA ARG A 44 0.96 10.67 19.01
C ARG A 44 0.22 10.47 17.70
N ARG A 45 -0.98 9.89 17.72
CA ARG A 45 -1.82 9.78 16.51
C ARG A 45 -2.30 11.15 16.04
N GLU A 46 -2.69 12.06 16.94
CA GLU A 46 -3.10 13.43 16.61
C GLU A 46 -1.95 14.22 15.96
N ALA A 47 -0.73 14.11 16.49
CA ALA A 47 0.47 14.77 15.94
C ALA A 47 0.84 14.26 14.53
N LYS A 48 0.54 12.99 14.22
CA LYS A 48 0.64 12.42 12.86
C LYS A 48 -0.64 12.64 12.02
N SER A 49 -1.60 13.37 12.58
CA SER A 49 -2.95 13.59 12.06
C SER A 49 -3.70 12.28 11.71
N ALA A 50 -3.30 11.15 12.30
CA ALA A 50 -3.79 9.80 12.07
C ALA A 50 -4.81 9.33 13.15
N ARG A 51 -5.31 10.26 13.97
CA ARG A 51 -6.38 9.97 14.93
C ARG A 51 -7.72 9.95 14.20
N ARG A 52 -8.42 8.83 14.30
CA ARG A 52 -9.75 8.63 13.69
C ARG A 52 -10.84 9.05 14.68
N ARG A 53 -11.98 9.52 14.15
CA ARG A 53 -13.16 9.92 14.92
C ARG A 53 -14.42 9.35 14.28
N LEU A 54 -15.39 8.97 15.11
CA LEU A 54 -16.73 8.65 14.63
C LEU A 54 -17.38 9.94 14.12
N THR A 55 -17.97 9.89 12.93
CA THR A 55 -18.57 11.06 12.28
C THR A 55 -19.96 10.69 11.79
N VAL A 56 -20.94 11.56 12.07
CA VAL A 56 -22.27 11.49 11.46
C VAL A 56 -22.27 12.47 10.30
N LEU A 57 -22.57 11.96 9.11
CA LEU A 57 -22.55 12.77 7.90
C LEU A 57 -23.87 13.55 7.79
N PRO A 58 -23.84 14.80 7.29
CA PRO A 58 -25.06 15.56 7.04
C PRO A 58 -25.97 14.82 6.05
N ARG A 59 -27.28 14.84 6.29
CA ARG A 59 -28.26 14.22 5.37
C ARG A 59 -28.31 14.86 3.98
N THR A 60 -27.77 16.07 3.84
CA THR A 60 -27.71 16.82 2.58
C THR A 60 -26.47 16.48 1.75
N ALA A 61 -25.53 15.69 2.28
CA ALA A 61 -24.29 15.39 1.59
C ALA A 61 -24.47 14.27 0.56
N VAL A 62 -23.83 14.40 -0.59
CA VAL A 62 -23.82 13.39 -1.66
C VAL A 62 -22.79 12.32 -1.34
N ASP A 63 -23.18 11.04 -1.38
CA ASP A 63 -22.34 9.92 -0.97
C ASP A 63 -21.42 9.42 -2.09
N PHE A 64 -20.10 9.51 -1.88
CA PHE A 64 -19.05 8.96 -2.75
C PHE A 64 -18.12 7.99 -1.99
N SER A 65 -18.53 7.52 -0.81
CA SER A 65 -17.66 6.70 0.05
C SER A 65 -18.31 5.43 0.58
N SER A 66 -19.63 5.30 0.55
CA SER A 66 -20.31 4.09 1.00
C SER A 66 -20.02 2.90 0.08
N ASN A 67 -20.02 1.71 0.69
CA ASN A 67 -19.93 0.44 -0.02
C ASN A 67 -21.29 -0.09 -0.51
N ASP A 68 -22.38 0.66 -0.32
CA ASP A 68 -23.72 0.33 -0.85
C ASP A 68 -23.81 0.62 -2.35
N PHE A 69 -23.03 -0.11 -3.15
CA PHE A 69 -22.81 0.17 -4.58
C PHE A 69 -24.09 0.18 -5.42
N LEU A 70 -25.11 -0.59 -5.03
CA LEU A 70 -26.39 -0.66 -5.73
C LEU A 70 -27.47 0.23 -5.10
N SER A 71 -27.14 0.98 -4.05
CA SER A 71 -28.10 1.79 -3.28
C SER A 71 -29.29 0.98 -2.75
N LEU A 72 -29.09 -0.32 -2.44
CA LEU A 72 -30.18 -1.18 -1.97
C LEU A 72 -30.68 -0.75 -0.58
N SER A 73 -29.85 -0.10 0.24
CA SER A 73 -30.26 0.36 1.58
C SER A 73 -31.41 1.39 1.54
N THR A 74 -31.57 2.08 0.41
CA THR A 74 -32.64 3.08 0.18
C THR A 74 -33.68 2.63 -0.84
N SER A 75 -33.54 1.43 -1.40
CA SER A 75 -34.46 0.86 -2.39
C SER A 75 -35.82 0.50 -1.79
N SER A 76 -36.90 0.92 -2.46
CA SER A 76 -38.26 0.54 -2.09
C SER A 76 -38.51 -0.95 -2.29
N ALA A 77 -38.05 -1.53 -3.40
CA ALA A 77 -38.22 -2.95 -3.71
C ALA A 77 -37.56 -3.84 -2.65
N TYR A 78 -36.35 -3.47 -2.22
CA TYR A 78 -35.66 -4.16 -1.13
C TYR A 78 -36.41 -4.03 0.19
N ARG A 79 -36.84 -2.83 0.55
CA ARG A 79 -37.62 -2.58 1.78
C ARG A 79 -38.92 -3.37 1.79
N GLU A 80 -39.68 -3.37 0.71
CA GLU A 80 -40.95 -4.09 0.59
C GLU A 80 -40.75 -5.60 0.78
N ARG A 81 -39.74 -6.18 0.12
CA ARG A 81 -39.43 -7.62 0.24
C ARG A 81 -38.98 -7.98 1.65
N PHE A 82 -38.10 -7.18 2.24
CA PHE A 82 -37.66 -7.37 3.62
C PHE A 82 -38.82 -7.29 4.62
N LEU A 83 -39.68 -6.28 4.51
CA LEU A 83 -40.84 -6.12 5.39
C LEU A 83 -41.86 -7.25 5.18
N ALA A 84 -42.05 -7.74 3.96
CA ALA A 84 -42.90 -8.89 3.69
C ALA A 84 -42.38 -10.15 4.41
N LEU A 85 -41.08 -10.43 4.35
CA LEU A 85 -40.47 -11.56 5.07
C LEU A 85 -40.66 -11.45 6.58
N LEU A 86 -40.52 -10.26 7.15
CA LEU A 86 -40.78 -10.03 8.57
C LEU A 86 -42.26 -10.24 8.93
N ASN A 87 -43.16 -9.60 8.20
CA ASN A 87 -44.59 -9.59 8.50
C ASN A 87 -45.29 -10.94 8.25
N ASN A 88 -44.70 -11.81 7.41
CA ASN A 88 -45.24 -13.13 7.11
C ASN A 88 -44.90 -14.19 8.18
N THR A 89 -44.12 -13.82 9.21
CA THR A 89 -43.85 -14.73 10.34
C THR A 89 -44.95 -14.67 11.40
N PRO A 90 -45.21 -15.76 12.14
CA PRO A 90 -46.20 -15.74 13.21
C PRO A 90 -45.76 -14.79 14.35
N PRO A 91 -46.69 -14.21 15.13
CA PRO A 91 -46.35 -13.25 16.20
C PRO A 91 -45.38 -13.78 17.27
N SER A 92 -45.30 -15.09 17.46
CA SER A 92 -44.38 -15.76 18.39
C SER A 92 -43.00 -16.06 17.80
N PHE A 93 -42.74 -15.69 16.54
CA PHE A 93 -41.47 -15.98 15.89
C PHE A 93 -40.33 -15.17 16.53
N PRO A 94 -39.23 -15.81 16.97
CA PRO A 94 -38.13 -15.12 17.62
C PRO A 94 -37.36 -14.24 16.62
N LEU A 95 -37.22 -12.95 16.93
CA LEU A 95 -36.41 -12.03 16.12
C LEU A 95 -34.91 -12.19 16.39
N ALA A 96 -34.53 -12.44 17.63
CA ALA A 96 -33.14 -12.69 18.00
C ALA A 96 -32.83 -14.19 17.91
N SER A 97 -31.56 -14.54 17.67
CA SER A 97 -31.10 -15.92 17.64
C SER A 97 -31.13 -16.59 19.01
N GLY A 98 -30.99 -15.83 20.11
CA GLY A 98 -31.00 -16.37 21.47
C GLY A 98 -29.70 -17.03 21.93
N GLY A 99 -28.75 -17.28 21.03
CA GLY A 99 -27.47 -17.90 21.36
C GLY A 99 -26.50 -18.02 20.18
N SER A 100 -25.42 -18.79 20.35
CA SER A 100 -24.51 -19.16 19.25
C SER A 100 -25.08 -20.26 18.38
N ARG A 101 -24.55 -20.45 17.17
CA ARG A 101 -25.03 -21.47 16.21
C ARG A 101 -25.06 -22.89 16.80
N LEU A 102 -24.13 -23.25 17.67
CA LEU A 102 -24.04 -24.62 18.21
C LEU A 102 -24.88 -24.90 19.46
N LEU A 103 -25.47 -23.86 20.05
CA LEU A 103 -26.37 -24.00 21.19
C LEU A 103 -27.79 -23.69 20.70
N ASP A 104 -28.38 -22.58 21.14
CA ASP A 104 -29.77 -22.24 20.84
C ASP A 104 -29.94 -21.32 19.63
N GLY A 105 -28.85 -20.92 18.98
CA GLY A 105 -28.83 -19.86 17.96
C GLY A 105 -29.03 -20.30 16.51
N ASN A 106 -28.99 -21.60 16.20
CA ASN A 106 -29.28 -22.06 14.84
C ASN A 106 -30.79 -22.07 14.56
N SER A 107 -31.17 -21.83 13.32
CA SER A 107 -32.57 -21.86 12.91
C SER A 107 -32.73 -22.48 11.52
N ALA A 108 -33.91 -23.03 11.24
CA ALA A 108 -34.25 -23.50 9.89
C ALA A 108 -34.07 -22.41 8.84
N CYS A 109 -34.40 -21.15 9.18
CA CYS A 109 -34.21 -20.01 8.29
C CYS A 109 -32.73 -19.78 7.94
N ALA A 110 -31.80 -19.99 8.88
CA ALA A 110 -30.36 -19.87 8.61
C ALA A 110 -29.89 -20.97 7.64
N GLU A 111 -30.27 -22.23 7.85
CA GLU A 111 -29.92 -23.35 6.98
C GLU A 111 -30.57 -23.23 5.59
N GLU A 112 -31.82 -22.81 5.51
CA GLU A 112 -32.51 -22.54 4.24
C GLU A 112 -31.84 -21.40 3.45
N LEU A 113 -31.40 -20.34 4.14
CA LEU A 113 -30.65 -19.26 3.52
C LEU A 113 -29.27 -19.74 3.03
N GLU A 114 -28.55 -20.53 3.82
CA GLU A 114 -27.29 -21.15 3.40
C GLU A 114 -27.48 -21.99 2.12
N ASN A 115 -28.49 -22.86 2.09
CA ASN A 115 -28.80 -23.67 0.90
C ASN A 115 -29.18 -22.82 -0.32
N PHE A 116 -29.95 -21.76 -0.12
CA PHE A 116 -30.35 -20.85 -1.19
C PHE A 116 -29.15 -20.12 -1.79
N VAL A 117 -28.26 -19.59 -0.95
CA VAL A 117 -27.05 -18.88 -1.37
C VAL A 117 -26.05 -19.84 -2.02
N ALA A 118 -25.89 -21.06 -1.48
CA ALA A 118 -25.08 -22.11 -2.11
C ALA A 118 -25.56 -22.43 -3.53
N THR A 119 -26.87 -22.58 -3.71
CA THR A 119 -27.49 -22.83 -5.02
C THR A 119 -27.26 -21.66 -5.98
N PHE A 120 -27.50 -20.43 -5.52
CA PHE A 120 -27.29 -19.22 -6.34
C PHE A 120 -25.84 -19.12 -6.84
N HIS A 121 -24.87 -19.42 -5.97
CA HIS A 121 -23.45 -19.34 -6.30
C HIS A 121 -22.85 -20.61 -6.90
N GLN A 122 -23.65 -21.64 -7.17
CA GLN A 122 -23.19 -22.94 -7.67
C GLN A 122 -22.07 -23.52 -6.77
N ALA A 123 -22.31 -23.55 -5.46
CA ALA A 123 -21.41 -24.13 -4.47
C ALA A 123 -22.04 -25.39 -3.86
N PRO A 124 -21.24 -26.37 -3.44
CA PRO A 124 -21.76 -27.55 -2.74
C PRO A 124 -22.49 -27.19 -1.44
N THR A 125 -21.91 -26.30 -0.64
CA THR A 125 -22.50 -25.82 0.61
C THR A 125 -22.14 -24.37 0.90
N ALA A 126 -22.82 -23.78 1.86
CA ALA A 126 -22.55 -22.44 2.38
C ALA A 126 -22.64 -22.42 3.90
N LEU A 127 -21.94 -21.49 4.55
CA LEU A 127 -21.93 -21.31 5.99
C LEU A 127 -21.92 -19.83 6.38
N LEU A 128 -22.90 -19.40 7.17
CA LEU A 128 -23.07 -18.02 7.62
C LEU A 128 -22.08 -17.63 8.71
N PHE A 129 -21.54 -16.42 8.58
CA PHE A 129 -20.73 -15.73 9.60
C PHE A 129 -21.31 -14.34 9.88
N ASN A 130 -21.05 -13.79 11.06
CA ASN A 130 -21.56 -12.47 11.46
C ASN A 130 -20.94 -11.30 10.69
N SER A 131 -19.76 -11.49 10.10
CA SER A 131 -19.12 -10.49 9.26
C SER A 131 -18.09 -11.12 8.32
N GLY A 132 -17.67 -10.40 7.29
CA GLY A 132 -16.54 -10.83 6.43
C GLY A 132 -15.23 -10.91 7.20
N TYR A 133 -15.08 -10.10 8.26
CA TYR A 133 -13.93 -10.20 9.16
C TYR A 133 -13.94 -11.55 9.90
N ASP A 134 -15.09 -11.93 10.47
CA ASP A 134 -15.24 -13.20 11.20
C ASP A 134 -15.07 -14.42 10.30
N ALA A 135 -15.55 -14.34 9.04
CA ALA A 135 -15.34 -15.37 8.04
C ALA A 135 -13.85 -15.56 7.72
N ASN A 136 -13.14 -14.48 7.35
CA ASN A 136 -11.71 -14.54 7.00
C ASN A 136 -10.87 -15.04 8.18
N VAL A 137 -11.12 -14.50 9.38
CA VAL A 137 -10.43 -14.94 10.60
C VAL A 137 -10.75 -16.41 10.90
N GLY A 138 -12.01 -16.81 10.81
CA GLY A 138 -12.47 -18.16 11.12
C GLY A 138 -11.84 -19.21 10.24
N VAL A 139 -11.86 -18.99 8.92
CA VAL A 139 -11.30 -19.92 7.95
C VAL A 139 -9.78 -20.02 8.10
N LEU A 140 -9.06 -18.89 8.09
CA LEU A 140 -7.60 -18.91 8.03
C LEU A 140 -6.93 -19.29 9.35
N SER A 141 -7.63 -19.11 10.48
CA SER A 141 -7.12 -19.56 11.79
C SER A 141 -7.36 -21.05 12.06
N SER A 142 -8.25 -21.70 11.30
CA SER A 142 -8.67 -23.09 11.56
C SER A 142 -8.28 -24.07 10.46
N ILE A 143 -8.39 -23.70 9.18
CA ILE A 143 -8.21 -24.63 8.06
C ILE A 143 -6.74 -24.94 7.78
N PRO A 144 -5.84 -23.96 7.53
CA PRO A 144 -4.44 -24.28 7.27
C PRO A 144 -3.78 -24.94 8.49
N GLN A 145 -3.14 -26.08 8.27
CA GLN A 145 -2.56 -26.92 9.33
C GLN A 145 -1.03 -26.77 9.43
N PRO A 146 -0.42 -27.25 10.54
CA PRO A 146 1.03 -27.28 10.67
C PRO A 146 1.70 -27.94 9.47
N GLY A 147 2.59 -27.18 8.82
CA GLY A 147 3.32 -27.60 7.64
C GLY A 147 2.78 -27.05 6.33
N ASP A 148 1.48 -26.74 6.25
CA ASP A 148 0.91 -26.13 5.04
C ASP A 148 1.53 -24.74 4.79
N VAL A 149 1.54 -24.35 3.52
CA VAL A 149 2.07 -23.08 3.05
C VAL A 149 0.92 -22.15 2.68
N ILE A 150 0.99 -20.90 3.11
CA ILE A 150 0.05 -19.86 2.68
C ILE A 150 0.80 -18.87 1.79
N LEU A 151 0.34 -18.73 0.55
CA LEU A 151 0.71 -17.67 -0.38
C LEU A 151 -0.42 -16.65 -0.42
N TYR A 152 -0.11 -15.37 -0.23
CA TYR A 152 -1.14 -14.32 -0.21
C TYR A 152 -0.68 -13.09 -0.99
N ASP A 153 -1.64 -12.41 -1.60
CA ASP A 153 -1.40 -11.17 -2.33
C ASP A 153 -0.96 -10.03 -1.40
N GLU A 154 -0.01 -9.21 -1.86
CA GLU A 154 0.53 -8.06 -1.12
C GLU A 154 -0.53 -7.09 -0.57
N LEU A 155 -1.64 -6.87 -1.28
CA LEU A 155 -2.69 -5.93 -0.88
C LEU A 155 -3.92 -6.60 -0.26
N ILE A 156 -3.81 -7.87 0.14
CA ILE A 156 -4.91 -8.62 0.74
C ILE A 156 -5.46 -7.94 2.01
N HIS A 157 -6.77 -8.02 2.20
CA HIS A 157 -7.47 -7.29 3.24
C HIS A 157 -6.95 -7.61 4.65
N ALA A 158 -6.98 -6.61 5.53
CA ALA A 158 -6.49 -6.73 6.91
C ALA A 158 -7.10 -7.89 7.70
N SER A 159 -8.37 -8.26 7.46
CA SER A 159 -8.99 -9.42 8.13
C SER A 159 -8.30 -10.74 7.79
N VAL A 160 -7.74 -10.87 6.59
CA VAL A 160 -6.95 -12.04 6.17
C VAL A 160 -5.65 -12.10 6.96
N HIS A 161 -4.95 -10.97 7.10
CA HIS A 161 -3.75 -10.89 7.93
C HIS A 161 -4.02 -11.30 9.39
N GLU A 162 -5.15 -10.88 9.95
CA GLU A 162 -5.55 -11.27 11.32
C GLU A 162 -5.81 -12.77 11.43
N GLY A 163 -6.48 -13.36 10.46
CA GLY A 163 -6.69 -14.81 10.37
C GLY A 163 -5.38 -15.58 10.22
N MET A 164 -4.51 -15.14 9.31
CA MET A 164 -3.17 -15.71 9.11
C MET A 164 -2.32 -15.60 10.36
N ARG A 165 -2.40 -14.52 11.14
CA ARG A 165 -1.65 -14.36 12.39
C ARG A 165 -2.04 -15.42 13.42
N LEU A 166 -3.31 -15.83 13.45
CA LEU A 166 -3.84 -16.88 14.31
C LEU A 166 -3.70 -18.30 13.72
N SER A 167 -3.30 -18.40 12.46
CA SER A 167 -3.16 -19.66 11.72
C SER A 167 -2.09 -20.58 12.30
N ARG A 168 -2.29 -21.88 12.09
CA ARG A 168 -1.32 -22.94 12.43
C ARG A 168 -0.38 -23.28 11.28
N ALA A 169 -0.61 -22.72 10.09
CA ALA A 169 0.27 -22.89 8.94
C ALA A 169 1.71 -22.48 9.27
N GLY A 170 2.66 -23.14 8.62
CA GLY A 170 4.08 -22.85 8.79
C GLY A 170 4.45 -21.55 8.07
N PRO A 171 4.95 -21.63 6.84
CA PRO A 171 5.31 -20.45 6.07
C PRO A 171 4.08 -19.70 5.56
N ARG A 172 4.10 -18.38 5.76
CA ARG A 172 3.19 -17.41 5.13
C ARG A 172 4.05 -16.49 4.26
N LYS A 173 3.79 -16.49 2.96
CA LYS A 173 4.61 -15.78 1.96
C LYS A 173 3.73 -14.85 1.15
N MET A 174 4.17 -13.61 1.06
CA MET A 174 3.57 -12.60 0.21
C MET A 174 4.09 -12.76 -1.21
N PHE A 175 3.23 -12.57 -2.21
CA PHE A 175 3.64 -12.35 -3.59
C PHE A 175 3.17 -10.96 -4.06
N ALA A 176 3.85 -10.42 -5.07
CA ALA A 176 3.56 -9.09 -5.60
C ALA A 176 2.09 -8.97 -6.06
N HIS A 177 1.48 -7.84 -5.74
CA HIS A 177 0.06 -7.59 -5.96
C HIS A 177 -0.39 -7.87 -7.40
N SER A 178 -1.44 -8.69 -7.56
CA SER A 178 -2.03 -9.03 -8.86
C SER A 178 -1.00 -9.50 -9.90
N SER A 179 0.11 -10.13 -9.47
CA SER A 179 1.24 -10.50 -10.33
C SER A 179 1.38 -12.01 -10.53
N PRO A 180 1.01 -12.55 -11.71
CA PRO A 180 1.22 -13.96 -12.04
C PRO A 180 2.70 -14.37 -11.98
N ILE A 181 3.60 -13.47 -12.39
CA ILE A 181 5.05 -13.70 -12.31
C ILE A 181 5.47 -13.81 -10.84
N GLY A 182 5.03 -12.88 -9.99
CA GLY A 182 5.33 -12.91 -8.55
C GLY A 182 4.81 -14.18 -7.87
N LEU A 183 3.58 -14.61 -8.18
CA LEU A 183 3.04 -15.87 -7.66
C LEU A 183 3.89 -17.06 -8.08
N ARG A 184 4.27 -17.14 -9.37
CA ARG A 184 5.12 -18.21 -9.90
C ARG A 184 6.46 -18.28 -9.19
N GLU A 185 7.14 -17.15 -9.05
CA GLU A 185 8.45 -17.08 -8.39
C GLU A 185 8.39 -17.53 -6.93
N VAL A 186 7.39 -17.05 -6.17
CA VAL A 186 7.21 -17.43 -4.77
C VAL A 186 6.85 -18.91 -4.64
N LEU A 187 5.95 -19.43 -5.49
CA LEU A 187 5.56 -20.83 -5.46
C LEU A 187 6.73 -21.75 -5.80
N GLN A 188 7.51 -21.45 -6.85
CA GLN A 188 8.73 -22.19 -7.18
C GLN A 188 9.75 -22.18 -6.04
N SER A 189 9.92 -21.02 -5.38
CA SER A 189 10.77 -20.89 -4.21
C SER A 189 10.32 -21.79 -3.06
N GLN A 190 9.01 -21.88 -2.80
CA GLN A 190 8.48 -22.77 -1.76
C GLN A 190 8.63 -24.24 -2.13
N ILE A 191 8.37 -24.62 -3.39
CA ILE A 191 8.58 -25.98 -3.90
C ILE A 191 10.05 -26.40 -3.73
N ALA A 192 11.00 -25.53 -4.09
CA ALA A 192 12.42 -25.81 -3.95
C ALA A 192 12.86 -25.95 -2.48
N ALA A 193 12.21 -25.22 -1.57
CA ALA A 193 12.52 -25.27 -0.14
C ALA A 193 11.92 -26.49 0.58
N ASP A 194 10.87 -27.09 0.02
CA ASP A 194 10.11 -28.16 0.68
C ASP A 194 9.62 -29.20 -0.34
N PRO A 195 10.37 -30.30 -0.54
CA PRO A 195 10.04 -31.34 -1.51
C PRO A 195 8.65 -31.97 -1.31
N ALA A 196 8.12 -31.96 -0.08
CA ALA A 196 6.78 -32.46 0.23
C ALA A 196 5.67 -31.71 -0.54
N ILE A 197 5.92 -30.45 -0.95
CA ILE A 197 5.00 -29.69 -1.81
C ILE A 197 4.97 -30.28 -3.23
N ALA A 198 6.14 -30.55 -3.82
CA ALA A 198 6.23 -31.17 -5.15
C ALA A 198 5.67 -32.60 -5.16
N GLU A 199 5.82 -33.33 -4.06
CA GLU A 199 5.30 -34.70 -3.89
C GLU A 199 3.79 -34.75 -3.61
N GLY A 200 3.13 -33.60 -3.42
CA GLY A 200 1.70 -33.53 -3.14
C GLY A 200 1.30 -33.89 -1.70
N THR A 201 2.26 -34.04 -0.79
CA THR A 201 2.01 -34.40 0.62
C THR A 201 1.87 -33.19 1.54
N ARG A 202 2.21 -31.98 1.04
CA ARG A 202 2.01 -30.69 1.72
C ARG A 202 1.07 -29.81 0.93
N ASN A 203 0.13 -29.13 1.60
CA ASN A 203 -0.82 -28.27 0.91
C ASN A 203 -0.29 -26.83 0.76
N VAL A 204 -0.70 -26.18 -0.32
CA VAL A 204 -0.45 -24.77 -0.59
C VAL A 204 -1.77 -24.05 -0.76
N PHE A 205 -2.00 -23.01 0.04
CA PHE A 205 -3.16 -22.13 -0.06
C PHE A 205 -2.76 -20.85 -0.78
N VAL A 206 -3.47 -20.49 -1.85
CA VAL A 206 -3.32 -19.20 -2.54
C VAL A 206 -4.52 -18.32 -2.19
N ILE A 207 -4.24 -17.21 -1.51
CA ILE A 207 -5.25 -16.31 -0.94
C ILE A 207 -5.23 -14.97 -1.68
N ILE A 208 -6.36 -14.63 -2.30
CA ILE A 208 -6.53 -13.42 -3.10
C ILE A 208 -7.88 -12.75 -2.81
N GLU A 209 -7.98 -11.47 -3.14
CA GLU A 209 -9.26 -10.79 -3.36
C GLU A 209 -9.62 -10.92 -4.83
N SER A 210 -10.89 -11.07 -5.15
CA SER A 210 -11.39 -10.95 -6.53
C SER A 210 -11.33 -9.50 -7.03
N ILE A 211 -11.69 -8.56 -6.14
CA ILE A 211 -11.63 -7.11 -6.32
C ILE A 211 -11.03 -6.52 -5.06
N TYR A 212 -9.90 -5.84 -5.20
CA TYR A 212 -9.19 -5.28 -4.06
C TYR A 212 -9.84 -4.01 -3.55
N SER A 213 -10.04 -3.95 -2.25
CA SER A 213 -10.86 -2.92 -1.58
C SER A 213 -10.45 -1.46 -1.77
N MET A 214 -9.17 -1.18 -2.08
CA MET A 214 -8.63 0.19 -2.12
C MET A 214 -8.43 0.70 -3.55
N ASP A 215 -7.84 -0.10 -4.43
CA ASP A 215 -7.54 0.30 -5.81
C ASP A 215 -8.61 -0.19 -6.80
N GLY A 216 -9.47 -1.12 -6.38
CA GLY A 216 -10.60 -1.57 -7.18
C GLY A 216 -10.22 -2.45 -8.36
N ASP A 217 -8.97 -2.87 -8.48
CA ASP A 217 -8.47 -3.77 -9.51
C ASP A 217 -9.02 -5.19 -9.32
N VAL A 218 -9.10 -5.91 -10.44
CA VAL A 218 -9.61 -7.28 -10.51
C VAL A 218 -8.43 -8.24 -10.63
N ALA A 219 -8.37 -9.26 -9.77
CA ALA A 219 -7.28 -10.22 -9.78
C ALA A 219 -7.23 -11.05 -11.09
N PRO A 220 -6.02 -11.39 -11.59
CA PRO A 220 -5.82 -12.30 -12.73
C PRO A 220 -6.02 -13.78 -12.32
N ILE A 221 -7.24 -14.13 -11.92
CA ILE A 221 -7.58 -15.43 -11.31
C ILE A 221 -7.27 -16.60 -12.27
N LYS A 222 -7.55 -16.46 -13.57
CA LYS A 222 -7.30 -17.53 -14.55
C LYS A 222 -5.81 -17.79 -14.72
N GLU A 223 -4.98 -16.74 -14.76
CA GLU A 223 -3.53 -16.90 -14.83
C GLU A 223 -2.98 -17.55 -13.55
N PHE A 224 -3.50 -17.17 -12.37
CA PHE A 224 -3.10 -17.79 -11.11
C PHE A 224 -3.43 -19.27 -11.07
N ILE A 225 -4.65 -19.67 -11.47
CA ILE A 225 -5.05 -21.08 -11.57
C ILE A 225 -4.10 -21.84 -12.49
N ALA A 226 -3.82 -21.31 -13.68
CA ALA A 226 -2.93 -21.96 -14.63
C ALA A 226 -1.52 -22.21 -14.06
N ILE A 227 -0.96 -21.25 -13.32
CA ILE A 227 0.34 -21.39 -12.66
C ILE A 227 0.31 -22.47 -11.57
N VAL A 228 -0.72 -22.45 -10.73
CA VAL A 228 -0.85 -23.42 -9.63
C VAL A 228 -1.05 -24.83 -10.17
N ASP A 229 -1.93 -25.00 -11.17
CA ASP A 229 -2.19 -26.31 -11.78
C ASP A 229 -0.94 -26.83 -12.54
N GLU A 230 -0.14 -25.94 -13.15
CA GLU A 230 1.14 -26.31 -13.77
C GLU A 230 2.19 -26.76 -12.73
N LEU A 231 2.35 -26.03 -11.63
CA LEU A 231 3.42 -26.25 -10.66
C LEU A 231 3.07 -27.28 -9.57
N LEU A 232 1.77 -27.52 -9.32
CA LEU A 232 1.26 -28.47 -8.31
C LEU A 232 0.32 -29.51 -8.97
N PRO A 233 0.84 -30.38 -9.86
CA PRO A 233 0.01 -31.31 -10.64
C PRO A 233 -0.71 -32.37 -9.80
N HIS A 234 -0.32 -32.54 -8.53
CA HIS A 234 -0.94 -33.48 -7.59
C HIS A 234 -2.22 -32.92 -6.93
N GLY A 235 -2.61 -31.68 -7.23
CA GLY A 235 -3.87 -31.11 -6.75
C GLY A 235 -3.84 -30.63 -5.29
N ASN A 236 -2.65 -30.45 -4.72
CA ASN A 236 -2.41 -29.92 -3.38
C ASN A 236 -2.40 -28.38 -3.31
N GLY A 237 -2.86 -27.71 -4.36
CA GLY A 237 -3.03 -26.26 -4.45
C GLY A 237 -4.50 -25.84 -4.28
N TYR A 238 -4.79 -25.03 -3.25
CA TYR A 238 -6.15 -24.60 -2.89
C TYR A 238 -6.30 -23.09 -3.01
N PHE A 239 -7.33 -22.64 -3.72
CA PHE A 239 -7.67 -21.22 -3.83
C PHE A 239 -8.67 -20.78 -2.76
N TYR A 240 -8.31 -19.70 -2.06
CA TYR A 240 -9.21 -18.92 -1.22
C TYR A 240 -9.41 -17.57 -1.90
N VAL A 241 -10.67 -17.22 -2.18
CA VAL A 241 -11.01 -15.93 -2.81
C VAL A 241 -12.01 -15.15 -1.99
N ASP A 242 -11.67 -13.90 -1.68
CA ASP A 242 -12.58 -12.93 -1.08
C ASP A 242 -13.35 -12.16 -2.18
N GLU A 243 -14.67 -12.33 -2.23
CA GLU A 243 -15.61 -11.71 -3.18
C GLU A 243 -16.41 -10.57 -2.54
N ALA A 244 -15.92 -10.00 -1.44
CA ALA A 244 -16.64 -8.99 -0.69
C ALA A 244 -16.99 -7.74 -1.50
N HIS A 245 -16.12 -7.30 -2.42
CA HIS A 245 -16.32 -6.12 -3.28
C HIS A 245 -16.93 -6.45 -4.64
N ALA A 246 -16.98 -7.73 -5.02
CA ALA A 246 -17.55 -8.20 -6.27
C ALA A 246 -19.04 -8.56 -6.15
N THR A 247 -19.45 -9.11 -5.00
CA THR A 247 -20.81 -9.59 -4.76
C THR A 247 -21.83 -8.47 -5.01
N GLY A 248 -22.86 -8.77 -5.80
CA GLY A 248 -23.90 -7.84 -6.22
C GLY A 248 -23.53 -6.98 -7.42
N VAL A 249 -22.25 -6.79 -7.74
CA VAL A 249 -21.80 -5.88 -8.81
C VAL A 249 -21.32 -6.62 -10.05
N PHE A 250 -20.58 -7.72 -9.87
CA PHE A 250 -19.92 -8.46 -10.95
C PHE A 250 -20.61 -9.80 -11.22
N GLY A 251 -20.38 -10.33 -12.42
CA GLY A 251 -20.91 -11.62 -12.84
C GLY A 251 -22.43 -11.66 -13.08
N PRO A 252 -22.92 -12.82 -13.58
CA PRO A 252 -24.33 -12.98 -13.92
C PRO A 252 -25.21 -12.77 -12.69
N ARG A 253 -26.14 -11.82 -12.76
CA ARG A 253 -27.02 -11.42 -11.64
C ARG A 253 -26.25 -10.99 -10.38
N GLY A 254 -25.03 -10.48 -10.51
CA GLY A 254 -24.24 -10.02 -9.35
C GLY A 254 -23.59 -11.15 -8.55
N ALA A 255 -23.35 -12.31 -9.16
CA ALA A 255 -22.83 -13.48 -8.46
C ALA A 255 -21.34 -13.40 -8.07
N GLY A 256 -20.58 -12.43 -8.58
CA GLY A 256 -19.15 -12.25 -8.31
C GLY A 256 -18.26 -12.56 -9.52
N VAL A 257 -16.98 -12.19 -9.42
CA VAL A 257 -16.00 -12.34 -10.50
C VAL A 257 -15.70 -13.81 -10.78
N VAL A 258 -15.67 -14.66 -9.76
CA VAL A 258 -15.36 -16.09 -9.94
C VAL A 258 -16.37 -16.76 -10.86
N GLN A 259 -17.66 -16.48 -10.68
CA GLN A 259 -18.70 -17.02 -11.55
C GLN A 259 -18.76 -16.34 -12.92
N GLU A 260 -18.37 -15.07 -13.02
CA GLU A 260 -18.17 -14.39 -14.31
C GLU A 260 -17.10 -15.10 -15.15
N LEU A 261 -16.03 -15.52 -14.50
CA LEU A 261 -14.91 -16.24 -15.12
C LEU A 261 -15.21 -17.72 -15.38
N GLY A 262 -16.24 -18.29 -14.73
CA GLY A 262 -16.64 -19.69 -14.83
C GLY A 262 -15.69 -20.65 -14.11
N VAL A 263 -15.01 -20.20 -13.04
CA VAL A 263 -13.97 -20.95 -12.33
C VAL A 263 -14.35 -21.34 -10.90
N GLN A 264 -15.64 -21.27 -10.54
CA GLN A 264 -16.14 -21.55 -9.19
C GLN A 264 -15.74 -22.92 -8.63
N ASP A 265 -15.61 -23.94 -9.48
CA ASP A 265 -15.26 -25.30 -9.06
C ASP A 265 -13.77 -25.44 -8.68
N ARG A 266 -12.92 -24.48 -9.07
CA ARG A 266 -11.51 -24.45 -8.64
C ARG A 266 -11.30 -23.74 -7.31
N MET A 267 -12.32 -23.04 -6.80
CA MET A 267 -12.21 -22.29 -5.56
C MET A 267 -12.53 -23.19 -4.37
N PHE A 268 -11.55 -23.41 -3.52
CA PHE A 268 -11.73 -24.19 -2.29
C PHE A 268 -12.58 -23.43 -1.26
N ILE A 269 -12.35 -22.12 -1.15
CA ILE A 269 -13.15 -21.20 -0.33
C ILE A 269 -13.52 -19.98 -1.17
N ARG A 270 -14.80 -19.57 -1.12
CA ARG A 270 -15.22 -18.23 -1.54
C ARG A 270 -15.90 -17.51 -0.39
N VAL A 271 -15.50 -16.28 -0.11
CA VAL A 271 -16.14 -15.44 0.91
C VAL A 271 -16.97 -14.35 0.25
N HIS A 272 -18.26 -14.33 0.56
CA HIS A 272 -19.18 -13.28 0.11
C HIS A 272 -19.65 -12.47 1.32
N THR A 273 -19.69 -11.14 1.21
CA THR A 273 -20.12 -10.26 2.32
C THR A 273 -21.41 -9.53 1.98
N PHE A 274 -22.24 -9.30 2.99
CA PHE A 274 -23.56 -8.68 2.79
C PHE A 274 -23.59 -7.18 3.12
N GLY A 275 -22.54 -6.68 3.80
CA GLY A 275 -22.41 -5.28 4.23
C GLY A 275 -22.01 -4.27 3.16
N LYS A 276 -22.07 -4.64 1.88
CA LYS A 276 -21.70 -3.79 0.74
C LYS A 276 -22.89 -3.64 -0.20
N ALA A 277 -22.78 -4.10 -1.46
CA ALA A 277 -23.83 -3.97 -2.46
C ALA A 277 -25.18 -4.61 -2.08
N LEU A 278 -25.17 -5.58 -1.14
CA LEU A 278 -26.38 -6.26 -0.67
C LEU A 278 -27.09 -5.55 0.49
N ALA A 279 -26.56 -4.42 0.97
CA ALA A 279 -27.19 -3.57 1.98
C ALA A 279 -27.73 -4.32 3.21
N SER A 280 -26.95 -5.28 3.71
CA SER A 280 -27.31 -6.10 4.87
C SER A 280 -26.10 -6.27 5.81
N HIS A 281 -26.10 -7.28 6.67
CA HIS A 281 -25.03 -7.57 7.62
C HIS A 281 -24.72 -9.06 7.62
N GLY A 282 -23.46 -9.43 7.84
CA GLY A 282 -23.01 -10.81 7.76
C GLY A 282 -22.10 -11.11 6.56
N ALA A 283 -21.68 -12.36 6.49
CA ALA A 283 -20.97 -12.95 5.37
C ALA A 283 -21.32 -14.43 5.22
N MET A 284 -20.91 -15.01 4.09
CA MET A 284 -21.05 -16.41 3.77
C MET A 284 -19.71 -16.96 3.31
N VAL A 285 -19.40 -18.18 3.76
CA VAL A 285 -18.31 -19.00 3.22
C VAL A 285 -18.92 -20.09 2.36
N LEU A 286 -18.60 -20.10 1.07
CA LEU A 286 -18.95 -21.17 0.14
C LEU A 286 -17.80 -22.18 0.10
N CYS A 287 -18.12 -23.46 0.33
CA CYS A 287 -17.11 -24.51 0.45
C CYS A 287 -17.70 -25.91 0.27
N GLY A 288 -16.83 -26.93 0.29
CA GLY A 288 -17.24 -28.34 0.30
C GLY A 288 -17.90 -28.75 1.62
N PRO A 289 -18.70 -29.84 1.63
CA PRO A 289 -19.44 -30.27 2.81
C PRO A 289 -18.52 -30.63 4.00
N GLU A 290 -17.38 -31.26 3.74
CA GLU A 290 -16.38 -31.59 4.78
C GLU A 290 -15.75 -30.32 5.36
N THR A 291 -15.49 -29.31 4.50
CA THR A 291 -14.97 -28.02 4.93
C THR A 291 -15.98 -27.26 5.78
N ARG A 292 -17.27 -27.28 5.41
CA ARG A 292 -18.34 -26.71 6.22
C ARG A 292 -18.39 -27.35 7.60
N ASP A 293 -18.41 -28.68 7.67
CA ASP A 293 -18.46 -29.40 8.94
C ASP A 293 -17.22 -29.14 9.80
N TYR A 294 -16.04 -29.08 9.18
CA TYR A 294 -14.81 -28.69 9.88
C TYR A 294 -14.91 -27.27 10.48
N LEU A 295 -15.37 -26.29 9.71
CA LEU A 295 -15.51 -24.92 10.19
C LEU A 295 -16.50 -24.83 11.36
N ILE A 296 -17.60 -25.59 11.33
CA ILE A 296 -18.57 -25.66 12.43
C ILE A 296 -17.89 -26.13 13.73
N ASN A 297 -16.93 -27.05 13.65
CA ASN A 297 -16.25 -27.62 14.81
C ASN A 297 -14.99 -26.86 15.27
N TYR A 298 -14.32 -26.11 14.38
CA TYR A 298 -13.01 -25.52 14.67
C TYR A 298 -12.94 -24.00 14.51
N ALA A 299 -13.85 -23.35 13.76
CA ALA A 299 -13.81 -21.91 13.56
C ALA A 299 -14.33 -21.15 14.79
N ARG A 300 -13.40 -20.70 15.65
CA ARG A 300 -13.73 -20.01 16.92
C ARG A 300 -14.60 -18.77 16.73
N SER A 301 -14.45 -18.04 15.63
CA SER A 301 -15.25 -16.86 15.29
C SER A 301 -16.72 -17.19 14.99
N LEU A 302 -17.04 -18.44 14.65
CA LEU A 302 -18.40 -18.96 14.50
C LEU A 302 -18.94 -19.52 15.82
N ILE A 303 -18.10 -20.27 16.55
CA ILE A 303 -18.49 -21.04 17.73
C ILE A 303 -18.79 -20.14 18.93
N TYR A 304 -17.93 -19.15 19.19
CA TYR A 304 -17.97 -18.34 20.42
C TYR A 304 -18.63 -16.97 20.21
N THR A 305 -19.56 -16.89 19.27
CA THR A 305 -20.32 -15.66 18.97
C THR A 305 -21.81 -15.95 18.86
N THR A 306 -22.64 -14.96 19.20
CA THR A 306 -24.10 -15.04 19.03
C THR A 306 -24.43 -15.07 17.54
N ALA A 307 -25.32 -15.96 17.10
CA ALA A 307 -25.69 -16.10 15.69
C ALA A 307 -26.50 -14.89 15.18
N LEU A 308 -26.53 -14.68 13.85
CA LEU A 308 -27.39 -13.68 13.22
C LEU A 308 -28.87 -13.92 13.55
N GLY A 309 -29.55 -12.89 14.03
CA GLY A 309 -31.00 -12.91 14.26
C GLY A 309 -31.80 -12.86 12.96
N PHE A 310 -33.08 -13.23 13.05
CA PHE A 310 -33.98 -13.35 11.90
C PHE A 310 -34.07 -12.09 11.02
N PRO A 311 -34.12 -10.85 11.55
CA PRO A 311 -34.12 -9.65 10.70
C PRO A 311 -32.92 -9.57 9.77
N PHE A 312 -31.73 -10.03 10.20
CA PHE A 312 -30.57 -10.06 9.32
C PHE A 312 -30.69 -11.16 8.26
N LEU A 313 -31.15 -12.36 8.65
CA LEU A 313 -31.38 -13.46 7.70
C LEU A 313 -32.42 -13.08 6.63
N ALA A 314 -33.54 -12.46 7.04
CA ALA A 314 -34.58 -11.97 6.14
C ALA A 314 -34.06 -10.86 5.22
N SER A 315 -33.22 -9.97 5.74
CA SER A 315 -32.58 -8.90 4.96
C SER A 315 -31.64 -9.47 3.89
N ILE A 316 -30.80 -10.45 4.22
CA ILE A 316 -29.94 -11.15 3.26
C ILE A 316 -30.81 -11.88 2.22
N ARG A 317 -31.85 -12.60 2.67
CA ARG A 317 -32.77 -13.32 1.80
C ARG A 317 -33.43 -12.38 0.77
N ALA A 318 -33.93 -11.23 1.21
CA ALA A 318 -34.53 -10.23 0.33
C ALA A 318 -33.55 -9.73 -0.75
N ALA A 319 -32.30 -9.45 -0.37
CA ALA A 319 -31.27 -9.03 -1.32
C ALA A 319 -30.99 -10.11 -2.37
N TYR A 320 -30.80 -11.37 -1.95
CA TYR A 320 -30.56 -12.48 -2.88
C TYR A 320 -31.77 -12.83 -3.74
N GLU A 321 -32.99 -12.66 -3.24
CA GLU A 321 -34.20 -12.84 -4.05
C GLU A 321 -34.26 -11.79 -5.18
N LEU A 322 -33.87 -10.54 -4.92
CA LEU A 322 -33.77 -9.49 -5.95
C LEU A 322 -32.63 -9.76 -6.96
N LEU A 323 -31.51 -10.32 -6.51
CA LEU A 323 -30.47 -10.81 -7.42
C LEU A 323 -31.01 -11.95 -8.29
N SER A 324 -31.62 -12.95 -7.66
CA SER A 324 -32.07 -14.18 -8.32
C SER A 324 -33.14 -13.94 -9.39
N SER A 325 -34.08 -13.03 -9.12
CA SER A 325 -35.14 -12.61 -10.04
C SER A 325 -34.64 -11.70 -11.17
N GLY A 326 -33.41 -11.17 -11.07
CA GLY A 326 -32.84 -10.24 -12.04
C GLY A 326 -33.28 -8.78 -11.87
N GLU A 327 -34.02 -8.45 -10.81
CA GLU A 327 -34.49 -7.08 -10.55
C GLU A 327 -33.34 -6.08 -10.31
N THR A 328 -32.17 -6.58 -9.90
CA THR A 328 -30.96 -5.77 -9.69
C THR A 328 -30.15 -5.51 -10.96
N VAL A 329 -30.45 -6.19 -12.08
CA VAL A 329 -29.67 -6.06 -13.33
C VAL A 329 -29.69 -4.63 -13.86
N SER A 330 -30.82 -3.94 -13.78
CA SER A 330 -30.92 -2.52 -14.15
C SER A 330 -30.05 -1.62 -13.26
N LEU A 331 -29.94 -1.92 -11.96
CA LEU A 331 -29.10 -1.19 -11.02
C LEU A 331 -27.61 -1.41 -11.34
N GLN A 332 -27.21 -2.64 -11.68
CA GLN A 332 -25.85 -2.97 -12.11
C GLN A 332 -25.48 -2.21 -13.39
N HIS A 333 -26.35 -2.20 -14.40
CA HIS A 333 -26.14 -1.42 -15.62
C HIS A 333 -26.01 0.08 -15.32
N ARG A 334 -26.90 0.60 -14.46
CA ARG A 334 -26.85 2.01 -14.06
C ARG A 334 -25.55 2.36 -13.34
N LEU A 335 -25.08 1.48 -12.45
CA LEU A 335 -23.79 1.64 -11.78
C LEU A 335 -22.64 1.71 -12.80
N GLN A 336 -22.62 0.82 -13.80
CA GLN A 336 -21.60 0.84 -14.86
C GLN A 336 -21.66 2.13 -15.70
N GLU A 337 -22.85 2.68 -15.96
CA GLU A 337 -22.98 4.00 -16.59
C GLU A 337 -22.39 5.11 -15.74
N LEU A 338 -22.67 5.12 -14.42
CA LEU A 338 -22.17 6.13 -13.49
C LEU A 338 -20.65 6.05 -13.34
N ILE A 339 -20.09 4.84 -13.24
CA ILE A 339 -18.63 4.62 -13.18
C ILE A 339 -17.97 5.22 -14.43
N ARG A 340 -18.48 4.89 -15.63
CA ARG A 340 -17.94 5.42 -16.88
C ARG A 340 -18.09 6.92 -16.99
N HIS A 341 -19.23 7.46 -16.58
CA HIS A 341 -19.48 8.89 -16.58
C HIS A 341 -18.52 9.63 -15.65
N LEU A 342 -18.38 9.17 -14.40
CA LEU A 342 -17.48 9.76 -13.42
C LEU A 342 -16.04 9.72 -13.92
N ARG A 343 -15.59 8.59 -14.46
CA ARG A 343 -14.26 8.47 -15.07
C ARG A 343 -14.05 9.48 -16.19
N GLN A 344 -14.98 9.61 -17.13
CA GLN A 344 -14.88 10.59 -18.21
C GLN A 344 -14.80 12.03 -17.69
N GLN A 345 -15.54 12.36 -16.63
CA GLN A 345 -15.44 13.68 -15.99
C GLN A 345 -14.07 13.89 -15.34
N LEU A 346 -13.55 12.89 -14.61
CA LEU A 346 -12.24 12.95 -13.97
C LEU A 346 -11.10 13.04 -15.00
N ASP A 347 -11.16 12.25 -16.07
CA ASP A 347 -10.19 12.30 -17.17
C ASP A 347 -10.17 13.68 -17.84
N GLY A 348 -11.36 14.31 -17.99
CA GLY A 348 -11.48 15.68 -18.48
C GLY A 348 -10.80 16.73 -17.60
N LEU A 349 -10.68 16.48 -16.28
CA LEU A 349 -10.01 17.39 -15.35
C LEU A 349 -8.49 17.44 -15.55
N HIS A 350 -7.86 16.38 -16.10
CA HIS A 350 -6.42 16.38 -16.41
C HIS A 350 -6.02 17.39 -17.49
N THR A 351 -7.00 17.90 -18.26
CA THR A 351 -6.79 18.99 -19.24
C THR A 351 -6.47 20.33 -18.55
N TYR A 352 -6.79 20.47 -17.25
CA TYR A 352 -6.40 21.61 -16.45
C TYR A 352 -5.04 21.33 -15.81
N GLN A 353 -4.00 22.08 -16.20
CA GLN A 353 -2.59 21.94 -15.77
C GLN A 353 -2.34 22.02 -14.24
N SER A 354 -3.37 22.20 -13.42
CA SER A 354 -3.33 22.45 -11.99
C SER A 354 -3.84 21.29 -11.12
N VAL A 355 -4.27 20.16 -11.70
CA VAL A 355 -4.86 19.05 -10.92
C VAL A 355 -3.77 18.11 -10.40
N MET A 356 -3.56 18.14 -9.08
CA MET A 356 -2.51 17.41 -8.33
C MET A 356 -2.98 16.04 -7.83
N PHE A 357 -3.73 15.29 -8.64
CA PHE A 357 -4.09 13.91 -8.33
C PHE A 357 -4.02 13.00 -9.56
N GLU A 358 -3.68 11.74 -9.35
CA GLU A 358 -3.76 10.66 -10.34
C GLU A 358 -5.03 9.86 -10.10
N VAL A 359 -5.73 9.49 -11.17
CA VAL A 359 -6.89 8.60 -11.10
C VAL A 359 -6.39 7.18 -11.34
N ASP A 360 -6.51 6.33 -10.33
CA ASP A 360 -6.27 4.89 -10.47
C ASP A 360 -7.61 4.17 -10.42
N HIS A 361 -7.95 3.46 -11.50
CA HIS A 361 -9.27 2.90 -11.70
C HIS A 361 -9.30 1.72 -12.65
N PHE A 362 -9.82 0.61 -12.16
CA PHE A 362 -10.20 -0.51 -13.02
C PHE A 362 -11.55 -0.21 -13.70
N PRO A 363 -11.66 -0.26 -15.04
CA PRO A 363 -12.78 0.32 -15.81
C PRO A 363 -14.20 -0.03 -15.35
N THR A 364 -14.41 -1.21 -14.78
CA THR A 364 -15.72 -1.73 -14.36
C THR A 364 -15.93 -1.68 -12.85
N SER A 365 -14.94 -1.24 -12.08
CA SER A 365 -15.00 -1.24 -10.62
C SER A 365 -15.70 -0.01 -10.08
N PRO A 366 -16.57 -0.15 -9.05
CA PRO A 366 -17.18 0.99 -8.37
C PRO A 366 -16.21 1.72 -7.44
N ILE A 367 -15.01 1.19 -7.24
CA ILE A 367 -13.97 1.76 -6.37
C ILE A 367 -13.05 2.59 -7.26
N ILE A 368 -13.00 3.90 -7.03
CA ILE A 368 -12.16 4.85 -7.78
C ILE A 368 -11.18 5.49 -6.81
N SER A 369 -9.88 5.28 -7.02
CA SER A 369 -8.83 5.80 -6.17
C SER A 369 -8.29 7.13 -6.73
N LEU A 370 -8.41 8.20 -5.94
CA LEU A 370 -7.81 9.50 -6.25
C LEU A 370 -6.50 9.64 -5.47
N ARG A 371 -5.38 9.41 -6.15
CA ARG A 371 -4.04 9.43 -5.56
C ARG A 371 -3.50 10.84 -5.55
N THR A 372 -3.30 11.41 -4.38
CA THR A 372 -2.75 12.77 -4.20
C THR A 372 -1.77 12.83 -3.04
N SER A 373 -0.86 13.80 -3.06
CA SER A 373 0.04 14.08 -1.93
C SER A 373 -0.68 14.72 -0.73
N GLN A 374 -1.91 15.21 -0.94
CA GLN A 374 -2.70 15.96 0.04
C GLN A 374 -4.11 15.36 0.27
N PRO A 375 -4.24 14.04 0.54
CA PRO A 375 -5.53 13.34 0.52
C PRO A 375 -6.52 13.86 1.56
N ARG A 376 -6.04 14.30 2.72
CA ARG A 376 -6.89 14.90 3.77
C ARG A 376 -7.44 16.26 3.39
N GLN A 377 -6.64 17.09 2.72
CA GLN A 377 -7.07 18.43 2.32
C GLN A 377 -8.09 18.33 1.20
N LEU A 378 -7.86 17.43 0.23
CA LEU A 378 -8.84 17.12 -0.81
C LEU A 378 -10.15 16.60 -0.20
N ALA A 379 -10.07 15.62 0.71
CA ALA A 379 -11.26 15.08 1.38
C ALA A 379 -12.00 16.15 2.20
N SER A 380 -11.29 17.02 2.93
CA SER A 380 -11.90 18.14 3.69
C SER A 380 -12.62 19.11 2.75
N LEU A 381 -11.96 19.51 1.65
CA LEU A 381 -12.55 20.41 0.67
C LEU A 381 -13.80 19.80 0.03
N CYS A 382 -13.77 18.52 -0.36
CA CYS A 382 -14.95 17.81 -0.85
C CYS A 382 -16.08 17.78 0.19
N GLN A 383 -15.76 17.49 1.45
CA GLN A 383 -16.74 17.46 2.55
C GLN A 383 -17.36 18.83 2.83
N GLU A 384 -16.57 19.90 2.82
CA GLU A 384 -17.03 21.28 2.94
C GLU A 384 -17.98 21.68 1.80
N ASN A 385 -17.78 21.10 0.62
CA ASN A 385 -18.67 21.28 -0.55
C ASN A 385 -19.85 20.29 -0.58
N GLY A 386 -20.07 19.51 0.49
CA GLY A 386 -21.21 18.61 0.60
C GLY A 386 -21.02 17.22 -0.04
N PHE A 387 -19.78 16.80 -0.31
CA PHE A 387 -19.49 15.46 -0.83
C PHE A 387 -18.85 14.57 0.24
N ILE A 388 -19.37 13.35 0.42
CA ILE A 388 -18.81 12.37 1.34
C ILE A 388 -17.67 11.65 0.63
N VAL A 389 -16.44 12.12 0.85
CA VAL A 389 -15.21 11.48 0.40
C VAL A 389 -14.32 11.24 1.61
N ARG A 390 -13.60 10.11 1.67
CA ARG A 390 -12.71 9.78 2.79
C ARG A 390 -11.26 9.73 2.33
N ALA A 391 -10.39 10.37 3.10
CA ALA A 391 -8.95 10.22 2.93
C ALA A 391 -8.49 8.87 3.50
N ILE A 392 -8.03 7.98 2.62
CA ILE A 392 -7.45 6.69 2.98
C ILE A 392 -5.94 6.88 3.13
N MET A 393 -5.39 6.48 4.27
CA MET A 393 -4.00 6.73 4.66
C MET A 393 -3.37 5.43 5.19
N PRO A 394 -2.03 5.34 5.21
CA PRO A 394 -1.33 4.29 5.95
C PRO A 394 -1.86 4.10 7.38
N PRO A 395 -1.97 2.86 7.88
CA PRO A 395 -1.50 1.61 7.26
C PRO A 395 -2.50 0.98 6.27
N THR A 396 -3.62 1.64 5.95
CA THR A 396 -4.65 1.08 5.06
C THR A 396 -4.19 0.98 3.61
N ILE A 397 -3.25 1.84 3.19
CA ILE A 397 -2.50 1.72 1.94
C ILE A 397 -1.00 1.82 2.26
N PRO A 398 -0.10 1.15 1.53
CA PRO A 398 1.34 1.27 1.72
C PRO A 398 1.81 2.73 1.64
N GLU A 399 2.84 3.11 2.41
CA GLU A 399 3.39 4.46 2.37
C GLU A 399 3.97 4.81 0.98
N GLY A 400 3.49 5.92 0.42
CA GLY A 400 3.94 6.45 -0.87
C GLY A 400 5.24 7.26 -0.79
N LYS A 401 6.35 6.60 -1.17
CA LYS A 401 7.42 7.10 -2.05
C LYS A 401 8.38 8.23 -1.59
N GLU A 402 9.41 7.91 -0.79
CA GLU A 402 10.70 8.66 -0.75
C GLU A 402 11.57 8.44 -2.03
N ARG A 403 10.95 8.35 -3.21
CA ARG A 403 11.55 7.68 -4.39
C ARG A 403 12.54 8.53 -5.21
N PRO A 404 12.30 9.83 -5.49
CA PRO A 404 13.31 10.68 -6.13
C PRO A 404 14.35 11.23 -5.14
N PHE A 405 14.08 11.15 -3.83
CA PHE A 405 14.96 11.71 -2.79
C PHE A 405 16.35 11.07 -2.80
N PHE A 406 16.44 9.74 -2.89
CA PHE A 406 17.73 9.04 -2.87
C PHE A 406 18.57 9.29 -4.13
N GLY A 407 17.94 9.31 -5.32
CA GLY A 407 18.63 9.66 -6.57
C GLY A 407 19.10 11.13 -6.58
N ALA A 408 18.26 12.06 -6.12
CA ALA A 408 18.64 13.47 -5.98
C ALA A 408 19.79 13.66 -4.97
N THR A 409 19.75 12.94 -3.85
CA THR A 409 20.82 12.95 -2.85
C THR A 409 22.13 12.40 -3.44
N GLY A 410 22.08 11.33 -4.24
CA GLY A 410 23.22 10.82 -4.99
C GLY A 410 23.85 11.86 -5.91
N CYS A 411 23.03 12.58 -6.69
CA CYS A 411 23.48 13.68 -7.55
C CYS A 411 24.21 14.78 -6.74
N VAL A 412 23.66 15.17 -5.58
CA VAL A 412 24.27 16.17 -4.69
C VAL A 412 25.58 15.66 -4.09
N CYS A 413 25.63 14.41 -3.61
CA CYS A 413 26.83 13.82 -3.02
C CYS A 413 27.99 13.74 -4.01
N ALA A 414 27.72 13.39 -5.28
CA ALA A 414 28.75 13.33 -6.33
C ALA A 414 29.43 14.70 -6.52
N ILE A 415 28.66 15.77 -6.74
CA ILE A 415 29.23 17.09 -7.03
C ILE A 415 29.82 17.75 -5.78
N VAL A 416 29.16 17.68 -4.63
CA VAL A 416 29.59 18.41 -3.43
C VAL A 416 30.93 17.88 -2.92
N PHE A 417 31.07 16.56 -2.77
CA PHE A 417 32.29 16.00 -2.20
C PHE A 417 33.48 16.06 -3.16
N THR A 418 33.28 15.87 -4.47
CA THR A 418 34.36 16.03 -5.46
C THR A 418 34.80 17.48 -5.57
N CYS A 419 33.89 18.46 -5.56
CA CYS A 419 34.23 19.88 -5.54
C CYS A 419 34.98 20.27 -4.26
N PHE A 420 34.62 19.72 -3.10
CA PHE A 420 35.40 19.94 -1.87
C PHE A 420 36.82 19.38 -1.98
N GLY A 421 36.98 18.17 -2.52
CA GLY A 421 38.29 17.58 -2.79
C GLY A 421 39.13 18.44 -3.73
N ALA A 422 38.54 18.83 -4.87
CA ALA A 422 39.19 19.65 -5.88
C ALA A 422 39.59 21.04 -5.34
N ALA A 423 38.70 21.69 -4.58
CA ALA A 423 38.95 22.99 -3.97
C ALA A 423 40.08 22.91 -2.94
N TYR A 424 40.05 21.90 -2.05
CA TYR A 424 41.11 21.70 -1.07
C TYR A 424 42.46 21.39 -1.75
N GLY A 425 42.47 20.47 -2.70
CA GLY A 425 43.68 20.08 -3.43
C GLY A 425 44.31 21.26 -4.15
N THR A 426 43.48 22.06 -4.83
CA THR A 426 43.88 23.30 -5.51
C THR A 426 44.44 24.32 -4.53
N ALA A 427 43.74 24.59 -3.43
CA ALA A 427 44.17 25.56 -2.42
C ALA A 427 45.51 25.16 -1.79
N LYS A 428 45.65 23.91 -1.35
CA LYS A 428 46.87 23.42 -0.71
C LYS A 428 48.06 23.37 -1.66
N ALA A 429 47.92 22.72 -2.81
CA ALA A 429 49.01 22.67 -3.80
C ALA A 429 49.39 24.07 -4.30
N GLY A 430 48.41 24.97 -4.46
CA GLY A 430 48.62 26.36 -4.86
C GLY A 430 49.54 27.13 -3.90
N THR A 431 49.42 26.90 -2.59
CA THR A 431 50.35 27.52 -1.61
C THR A 431 51.81 27.07 -1.81
N GLY A 432 52.03 25.81 -2.18
CA GLY A 432 53.35 25.28 -2.52
C GLY A 432 53.91 25.93 -3.79
N VAL A 433 53.07 26.12 -4.80
CA VAL A 433 53.43 26.82 -6.06
C VAL A 433 53.82 28.27 -5.78
N CYS A 434 53.02 29.01 -5.01
CA CYS A 434 53.34 30.39 -4.63
C CYS A 434 54.66 30.48 -3.86
N SER A 435 54.91 29.55 -2.94
CA SER A 435 56.19 29.49 -2.22
C SER A 435 57.37 29.21 -3.16
N THR A 436 57.18 28.38 -4.18
CA THR A 436 58.22 28.07 -5.16
C THR A 436 58.44 29.23 -6.12
N ALA A 437 57.42 30.01 -6.43
CA ALA A 437 57.56 31.20 -7.29
C ALA A 437 58.52 32.24 -6.71
N VAL A 438 58.59 32.34 -5.37
CA VAL A 438 59.54 33.23 -4.68
C VAL A 438 60.96 32.67 -4.72
N LEU A 439 61.12 31.34 -4.56
CA LEU A 439 62.44 30.70 -4.45
C LEU A 439 63.08 30.38 -5.81
N ARG A 440 62.27 29.91 -6.77
CA ARG A 440 62.65 29.38 -8.09
C ARG A 440 61.55 29.70 -9.12
N PRO A 441 61.46 30.96 -9.59
CA PRO A 441 60.41 31.39 -10.53
C PRO A 441 60.45 30.62 -11.86
N ASP A 442 61.61 30.11 -12.25
CA ASP A 442 61.81 29.28 -13.44
C ASP A 442 61.05 27.94 -13.41
N LEU A 443 60.69 27.45 -12.21
CA LEU A 443 60.03 26.16 -12.02
C LEU A 443 58.51 26.25 -11.84
N VAL A 444 57.93 27.45 -11.82
CA VAL A 444 56.50 27.67 -11.51
C VAL A 444 55.58 26.94 -12.50
N VAL A 445 55.83 27.10 -13.80
CA VAL A 445 55.03 26.45 -14.85
C VAL A 445 55.08 24.93 -14.72
N LYS A 446 56.25 24.39 -14.38
CA LYS A 446 56.45 22.95 -14.21
C LYS A 446 55.74 22.39 -12.97
N ASN A 447 55.62 23.21 -11.93
CA ASN A 447 55.04 22.83 -10.64
C ASN A 447 53.54 23.11 -10.53
N ILE A 448 52.87 23.58 -11.59
CA ILE A 448 51.41 23.80 -11.58
C ILE A 448 50.61 22.49 -11.69
N VAL A 449 51.26 21.40 -12.10
CA VAL A 449 50.64 20.09 -12.36
C VAL A 449 49.73 19.59 -11.23
N PRO A 450 50.09 19.65 -9.93
CA PRO A 450 49.20 19.17 -8.87
C PRO A 450 47.91 19.99 -8.74
N VAL A 451 47.94 21.29 -9.07
CA VAL A 451 46.76 22.15 -9.08
C VAL A 451 45.81 21.74 -10.22
N VAL A 452 46.36 21.45 -11.40
CA VAL A 452 45.57 20.98 -12.54
C VAL A 452 44.93 19.62 -12.24
N MET A 453 45.70 18.68 -11.67
CA MET A 453 45.20 17.35 -11.30
C MET A 453 44.11 17.42 -10.22
N ALA A 454 44.23 18.32 -9.24
CA ALA A 454 43.16 18.55 -8.27
C ALA A 454 41.87 19.06 -8.93
N GLY A 455 41.98 19.95 -9.92
CA GLY A 455 40.83 20.48 -10.65
C GLY A 455 40.05 19.43 -11.45
N ILE A 456 40.74 18.43 -12.02
CA ILE A 456 40.14 17.35 -12.81
C ILE A 456 39.16 16.51 -11.97
N ILE A 457 39.39 16.36 -10.66
CA ILE A 457 38.51 15.60 -9.75
C ILE A 457 37.07 16.15 -9.76
N GLY A 458 36.89 17.47 -9.86
CA GLY A 458 35.56 18.08 -9.93
C GLY A 458 34.77 17.64 -11.17
N ILE A 459 35.45 17.31 -12.25
CA ILE A 459 34.83 16.82 -13.50
C ILE A 459 34.23 15.43 -13.28
N TYR A 460 34.86 14.57 -12.47
CA TYR A 460 34.34 13.24 -12.17
C TYR A 460 32.97 13.30 -11.49
N GLY A 461 32.81 14.16 -10.50
CA GLY A 461 31.51 14.39 -9.85
C GLY A 461 30.50 15.01 -10.79
N LEU A 462 30.90 15.99 -11.61
CA LEU A 462 30.02 16.62 -12.60
C LEU A 462 29.44 15.61 -13.59
N VAL A 463 30.27 14.72 -14.14
CA VAL A 463 29.82 13.70 -15.10
C VAL A 463 28.78 12.78 -14.47
N VAL A 464 29.01 12.28 -13.25
CA VAL A 464 28.06 11.39 -12.56
C VAL A 464 26.79 12.14 -12.17
N SER A 465 26.89 13.38 -11.66
CA SER A 465 25.73 14.20 -11.33
C SER A 465 24.83 14.47 -12.54
N VAL A 466 25.42 14.80 -13.70
CA VAL A 466 24.65 15.01 -14.94
C VAL A 466 23.98 13.71 -15.42
N LEU A 467 24.68 12.57 -15.34
CA LEU A 467 24.11 11.27 -15.71
C LEU A 467 22.93 10.90 -14.80
N VAL A 468 23.08 11.03 -13.48
CA VAL A 468 22.01 10.74 -12.52
C VAL A 468 20.84 11.72 -12.72
N ALA A 469 21.11 13.02 -12.86
CA ALA A 469 20.07 14.04 -13.02
C ALA A 469 19.21 13.83 -14.26
N ASN A 470 19.82 13.42 -15.38
CA ASN A 470 19.09 13.11 -16.62
C ASN A 470 18.20 11.86 -16.50
N ASP A 471 18.53 10.95 -15.57
CA ASP A 471 17.77 9.72 -15.32
C ASP A 471 16.71 9.89 -14.20
N LEU A 472 16.64 11.04 -13.53
CA LEU A 472 15.66 11.28 -12.47
C LEU A 472 14.25 11.44 -13.04
N LYS A 473 13.35 10.59 -12.56
CA LYS A 473 11.92 10.62 -12.88
C LYS A 473 11.10 10.64 -11.58
N GLN A 474 9.90 11.19 -11.64
CA GLN A 474 8.98 11.23 -10.50
C GLN A 474 8.60 9.82 -10.01
N ASN A 475 8.50 8.87 -10.94
CA ASN A 475 8.34 7.45 -10.66
C ASN A 475 9.64 6.71 -11.00
N LEU A 476 10.42 6.39 -9.97
CA LEU A 476 11.65 5.59 -10.05
C LEU A 476 11.56 4.39 -9.09
N PRO A 477 12.01 3.18 -9.48
CA PRO A 477 12.12 2.06 -8.54
C PRO A 477 13.05 2.41 -7.37
N LEU A 478 12.73 1.95 -6.15
CA LEU A 478 13.55 2.22 -4.96
C LEU A 478 14.98 1.71 -5.12
N TYR A 479 15.13 0.53 -5.74
CA TYR A 479 16.42 -0.04 -6.10
C TYR A 479 17.25 0.94 -6.93
N THR A 480 16.69 1.48 -8.01
CA THR A 480 17.34 2.46 -8.87
C THR A 480 17.76 3.70 -8.09
N GLY A 481 16.91 4.20 -7.19
CA GLY A 481 17.21 5.37 -6.35
C GLY A 481 18.37 5.13 -5.36
N LEU A 482 18.42 3.95 -4.73
CA LEU A 482 19.52 3.57 -3.83
C LEU A 482 20.83 3.30 -4.58
N VAL A 483 20.76 2.72 -5.78
CA VAL A 483 21.93 2.51 -6.64
C VAL A 483 22.49 3.85 -7.11
N GLN A 484 21.64 4.82 -7.47
CA GLN A 484 22.07 6.19 -7.82
C GLN A 484 22.69 6.93 -6.63
N LEU A 485 22.16 6.75 -5.42
CA LEU A 485 22.79 7.26 -4.19
C LEU A 485 24.18 6.66 -3.99
N GLY A 486 24.31 5.35 -4.11
CA GLY A 486 25.58 4.64 -3.98
C GLY A 486 26.61 5.08 -5.03
N ALA A 487 26.19 5.27 -6.28
CA ALA A 487 27.02 5.81 -7.34
C ALA A 487 27.56 7.22 -6.98
N GLY A 488 26.68 8.09 -6.47
CA GLY A 488 27.04 9.44 -6.06
C GLY A 488 28.02 9.49 -4.88
N LEU A 489 27.80 8.68 -3.85
CA LEU A 489 28.69 8.56 -2.70
C LEU A 489 30.06 7.97 -3.08
N SER A 490 30.08 6.98 -3.98
CA SER A 490 31.32 6.34 -4.43
C SER A 490 32.27 7.34 -5.09
N VAL A 491 31.80 8.08 -6.12
CA VAL A 491 32.62 9.10 -6.79
C VAL A 491 32.91 10.29 -5.88
N GLY A 492 31.92 10.72 -5.08
CA GLY A 492 32.04 11.88 -4.20
C GLY A 492 33.13 11.70 -3.15
N LEU A 493 33.03 10.63 -2.34
CA LEU A 493 33.99 10.39 -1.25
C LEU A 493 35.38 10.01 -1.76
N ALA A 494 35.47 9.25 -2.86
CA ALA A 494 36.75 8.94 -3.49
C ALA A 494 37.43 10.20 -4.05
N GLY A 495 36.66 11.09 -4.68
CA GLY A 495 37.17 12.39 -5.15
C GLY A 495 37.62 13.30 -4.01
N LEU A 496 36.86 13.33 -2.90
CA LEU A 496 37.26 14.08 -1.70
C LEU A 496 38.62 13.59 -1.16
N ALA A 497 38.78 12.28 -0.99
CA ALA A 497 40.02 11.68 -0.50
C ALA A 497 41.19 11.90 -1.47
N SER A 498 40.95 11.74 -2.77
CA SER A 498 41.93 11.98 -3.83
C SER A 498 42.41 13.43 -3.83
N GLY A 499 41.50 14.41 -3.75
CA GLY A 499 41.83 15.83 -3.70
C GLY A 499 42.63 16.21 -2.44
N PHE A 500 42.32 15.58 -1.30
CA PHE A 500 43.09 15.75 -0.07
C PHE A 500 44.53 15.26 -0.21
N ALA A 501 44.71 14.06 -0.78
CA ALA A 501 46.03 13.48 -1.04
C ALA A 501 46.85 14.32 -2.04
N ILE A 502 46.24 14.73 -3.15
CA ILE A 502 46.87 15.60 -4.16
C ILE A 502 47.30 16.94 -3.53
N GLY A 503 46.46 17.54 -2.67
CA GLY A 503 46.79 18.79 -2.00
C GLY A 503 48.03 18.71 -1.12
N ILE A 504 48.11 17.67 -0.28
CA ILE A 504 49.24 17.48 0.65
C ILE A 504 50.52 17.15 -0.10
N VAL A 505 50.45 16.18 -1.03
CA VAL A 505 51.60 15.76 -1.84
C VAL A 505 52.04 16.90 -2.76
N GLY A 506 51.10 17.64 -3.32
CA GLY A 506 51.38 18.81 -4.16
C GLY A 506 52.12 19.89 -3.39
N ASP A 507 51.66 20.27 -2.21
CA ASP A 507 52.33 21.29 -1.39
C ASP A 507 53.75 20.87 -0.98
N ALA A 508 53.91 19.67 -0.41
CA ALA A 508 55.20 19.17 0.02
C ALA A 508 56.16 18.89 -1.16
N GLY A 509 55.64 18.28 -2.23
CA GLY A 509 56.41 17.91 -3.40
C GLY A 509 56.88 19.10 -4.23
N VAL A 510 56.06 20.15 -4.35
CA VAL A 510 56.45 21.38 -5.05
C VAL A 510 57.55 22.12 -4.28
N ARG A 511 57.42 22.25 -2.95
CA ARG A 511 58.48 22.83 -2.11
C ARG A 511 59.76 21.99 -2.12
N GLY A 512 59.64 20.67 -2.04
CA GLY A 512 60.78 19.76 -2.14
C GLY A 512 61.49 19.84 -3.49
N THR A 513 60.74 19.98 -4.59
CA THR A 513 61.29 20.15 -5.93
C THR A 513 62.04 21.48 -6.07
N ALA A 514 61.58 22.54 -5.40
CA ALA A 514 62.27 23.83 -5.38
C ALA A 514 63.68 23.74 -4.76
N GLN A 515 63.85 22.86 -3.75
CA GLN A 515 65.14 22.61 -3.10
C GLN A 515 66.00 21.59 -3.87
N GLN A 516 65.37 20.50 -4.35
CA GLN A 516 66.04 19.42 -5.07
C GLN A 516 65.23 19.05 -6.33
N PRO A 517 65.59 19.56 -7.51
CA PRO A 517 64.82 19.36 -8.76
C PRO A 517 64.61 17.90 -9.17
N LYS A 518 65.48 16.98 -8.72
CA LYS A 518 65.36 15.54 -8.99
C LYS A 518 64.11 14.91 -8.34
N LEU A 519 63.52 15.54 -7.31
CA LEU A 519 62.32 15.06 -6.63
C LEU A 519 61.04 15.23 -7.46
N TYR A 520 61.08 16.01 -8.55
CA TYR A 520 59.94 16.25 -9.40
C TYR A 520 59.28 14.97 -9.91
N VAL A 521 60.09 14.02 -10.41
CA VAL A 521 59.57 12.75 -10.93
C VAL A 521 58.90 11.93 -9.82
N GLY A 522 59.48 11.92 -8.62
CA GLY A 522 58.89 11.25 -7.46
C GLY A 522 57.55 11.86 -7.05
N MET A 523 57.45 13.19 -7.04
CA MET A 523 56.19 13.88 -6.78
C MET A 523 55.12 13.50 -7.80
N ILE A 524 55.44 13.53 -9.10
CA ILE A 524 54.48 13.18 -10.16
C ILE A 524 53.97 11.75 -10.01
N LEU A 525 54.85 10.78 -9.71
CA LEU A 525 54.44 9.40 -9.48
C LEU A 525 53.43 9.27 -8.32
N ILE A 526 53.67 9.98 -7.21
CA ILE A 526 52.74 9.95 -6.05
C ILE A 526 51.41 10.62 -6.41
N LEU A 527 51.42 11.72 -7.17
CA LEU A 527 50.20 12.40 -7.63
C LEU A 527 49.35 11.52 -8.53
N ILE A 528 49.96 10.73 -9.42
CA ILE A 528 49.24 9.77 -10.26
C ILE A 528 48.53 8.74 -9.38
N PHE A 529 49.20 8.16 -8.38
CA PHE A 529 48.55 7.22 -7.45
C PHE A 529 47.44 7.86 -6.61
N ALA A 530 47.61 9.12 -6.21
CA ALA A 530 46.59 9.87 -5.49
C ALA A 530 45.35 10.15 -6.36
N GLU A 531 45.53 10.45 -7.64
CA GLU A 531 44.44 10.71 -8.59
C GLU A 531 43.65 9.44 -8.95
N VAL A 532 44.35 8.30 -9.09
CA VAL A 532 43.74 7.01 -9.42
C VAL A 532 42.64 6.60 -8.42
N LEU A 533 42.73 7.04 -7.16
CA LEU A 533 41.67 6.83 -6.16
C LEU A 533 40.32 7.44 -6.59
N GLY A 534 40.34 8.66 -7.14
CA GLY A 534 39.14 9.32 -7.67
C GLY A 534 38.60 8.61 -8.91
N LEU A 535 39.50 8.08 -9.76
CA LEU A 535 39.15 7.34 -10.96
C LEU A 535 38.46 6.00 -10.64
N TYR A 536 38.86 5.31 -9.57
CA TYR A 536 38.16 4.10 -9.11
C TYR A 536 36.71 4.42 -8.69
N GLY A 537 36.50 5.50 -7.95
CA GLY A 537 35.16 5.95 -7.57
C GLY A 537 34.29 6.28 -8.79
N LEU A 538 34.87 6.91 -9.82
CA LEU A 538 34.18 7.19 -11.08
C LEU A 538 33.77 5.90 -11.81
N ILE A 539 34.68 4.94 -11.97
CA ILE A 539 34.39 3.68 -12.66
C ILE A 539 33.24 2.93 -11.96
N VAL A 540 33.29 2.84 -10.63
CA VAL A 540 32.24 2.19 -9.83
C VAL A 540 30.91 2.92 -10.00
N ALA A 541 30.91 4.25 -9.93
CA ALA A 541 29.70 5.04 -10.12
C ALA A 541 29.06 4.85 -11.51
N LEU A 542 29.87 4.79 -12.57
CA LEU A 542 29.38 4.54 -13.94
C LEU A 542 28.81 3.13 -14.10
N LEU A 543 29.45 2.12 -13.53
CA LEU A 543 28.95 0.73 -13.54
C LEU A 543 27.63 0.61 -12.77
N MET A 544 27.53 1.26 -11.61
CA MET A 544 26.30 1.30 -10.81
C MET A 544 25.18 1.99 -11.58
N ASN A 545 25.45 3.15 -12.20
CA ASN A 545 24.41 3.86 -12.96
C ASN A 545 23.98 3.11 -14.24
N SER A 546 24.89 2.39 -14.91
CA SER A 546 24.54 1.53 -16.05
C SER A 546 23.56 0.44 -15.62
N ARG A 547 23.84 -0.26 -14.51
CA ARG A 547 22.94 -1.29 -13.97
C ARG A 547 21.60 -0.74 -13.49
N ALA A 548 21.58 0.51 -13.02
CA ALA A 548 20.36 1.21 -12.64
C ALA A 548 19.41 1.43 -13.83
N ARG A 549 19.95 1.60 -15.05
CA ARG A 549 19.17 1.72 -16.30
C ARG A 549 18.64 0.39 -16.82
N ASP A 550 19.38 -0.69 -16.60
CA ASP A 550 19.03 -2.04 -17.06
C ASP A 550 18.03 -2.74 -16.13
N ALA A 551 17.85 -2.23 -14.90
CA ALA A 551 16.78 -2.65 -14.01
C ALA A 551 15.44 -2.14 -14.54
N LYS A 552 14.85 -2.88 -15.49
CA LYS A 552 13.43 -2.77 -15.83
C LYS A 552 12.60 -2.93 -14.57
N GLU A 553 11.48 -2.20 -14.51
CA GLU A 553 10.48 -2.27 -13.46
C GLU A 553 10.33 -3.71 -12.96
N CYS A 554 10.82 -3.99 -11.76
CA CYS A 554 10.18 -5.01 -10.93
C CYS A 554 8.81 -4.40 -10.62
N THR A 555 7.85 -4.65 -11.52
CA THR A 555 6.43 -4.37 -11.36
C THR A 555 5.88 -5.13 -10.17
#